data_AF-A0A8J2WM65-F1
#
_entry.id   AF-A0A8J2WM65-F1
#
_cell.length_a   1.000
_cell.length_b   1.000
_cell.length_c   1.000
_cell.angle_alpha   90.00
_cell.angle_beta   90.00
_cell.angle_gamma   90.00
#
_symmetry.space_group_name_H-M   'P 1'
#
loop_
_entity.id
_entity.type
_entity.pdbx_description
1 polymer ?
#
loop_
_entity_poly.entity_id
_entity_poly.type
_entity_poly.pdbx_seq_one_letter_code
_entity_poly.pdbx_strand_id
1 'polypeptide(L)'
;MVATRRAKAASPAPKPRGRAQSPARKPAARAKSPARKPAARAKSPRRKAKNGNGIAHTLQTGREHSLVEFLMLRVMVIFEEGSNVPPGSPPAPQTGWYAASSSTFALLGLFAMTRFTCPVFPGHQVEAVICGIQSICSWGNDVHSFGRPSKWKNADRLVASVNIMWQMCKLIWLEMTLLEYVVWIGGLCVALACFQRGQKLLHSRSPKPPTKRDFSAFLWWHAVWHCVLPFAAGAWMWVRGRRLGCGCVDAVVCRF
;
A
#
# COMPACT_ATOMS: atom_id res chain seq x y z
N MET A 1 -1.83 37.05 -55.62
CA MET A 1 -1.75 36.42 -56.95
C MET A 1 -0.78 35.25 -56.89
N VAL A 2 -1.29 34.08 -57.28
CA VAL A 2 -0.65 33.00 -58.06
C VAL A 2 0.77 32.52 -57.69
N ALA A 3 0.81 31.22 -57.38
CA ALA A 3 1.93 30.30 -57.28
C ALA A 3 2.93 30.34 -58.44
N THR A 4 4.17 29.96 -58.17
CA THR A 4 4.97 29.17 -59.13
C THR A 4 5.76 28.07 -58.45
N ARG A 5 5.36 26.84 -58.79
CA ARG A 5 6.16 25.61 -58.69
C ARG A 5 7.39 25.71 -59.59
N ARG A 6 8.49 25.08 -59.20
CA ARG A 6 9.37 24.36 -60.14
C ARG A 6 9.98 23.12 -59.49
N ALA A 7 10.06 22.07 -60.29
CA ALA A 7 10.30 20.68 -59.93
C ALA A 7 11.62 20.15 -60.53
N LYS A 8 11.96 18.92 -60.10
CA LYS A 8 12.81 17.88 -60.73
C LYS A 8 14.30 17.80 -60.40
N ALA A 9 14.70 16.68 -59.77
CA ALA A 9 15.62 15.64 -60.28
C ALA A 9 15.66 14.49 -59.23
N ALA A 10 15.06 13.31 -59.41
CA ALA A 10 15.52 12.13 -60.17
C ALA A 10 16.84 11.48 -59.65
N SER A 11 16.68 10.50 -58.74
CA SER A 11 17.33 9.16 -58.56
C SER A 11 18.72 8.85 -59.16
N PRO A 12 19.57 7.98 -58.52
CA PRO A 12 19.24 6.56 -58.36
C PRO A 12 19.71 5.83 -57.09
N ALA A 13 19.01 4.72 -56.82
CA ALA A 13 19.39 3.66 -55.87
C ALA A 13 20.41 2.69 -56.50
N PRO A 14 21.27 2.03 -55.69
CA PRO A 14 21.95 0.80 -56.08
C PRO A 14 21.44 -0.44 -55.32
N LYS A 15 20.81 -1.32 -56.11
CA LYS A 15 20.72 -2.80 -56.13
C LYS A 15 20.96 -3.66 -54.85
N PRO A 16 20.13 -4.71 -54.65
CA PRO A 16 20.40 -5.82 -53.74
C PRO A 16 21.35 -6.86 -54.38
N ARG A 17 22.38 -7.28 -53.64
CA ARG A 17 23.07 -8.59 -53.80
C ARG A 17 22.45 -9.53 -52.77
N GLY A 18 22.18 -10.81 -53.00
CA GLY A 18 22.65 -11.76 -53.98
C GLY A 18 22.54 -13.14 -53.30
N ARG A 19 21.70 -13.99 -53.87
CA ARG A 19 21.24 -15.33 -53.47
C ARG A 19 22.37 -16.37 -53.31
N ALA A 20 22.23 -17.29 -52.35
CA ALA A 20 22.76 -18.67 -52.39
C ALA A 20 21.89 -19.53 -51.43
N GLN A 21 20.86 -20.24 -51.92
CA GLN A 21 20.87 -21.65 -52.33
C GLN A 21 21.52 -22.64 -51.34
N SER A 22 20.67 -23.41 -50.65
CA SER A 22 21.01 -24.69 -50.00
C SER A 22 21.36 -25.77 -51.04
N PRO A 23 21.98 -26.86 -50.59
CA PRO A 23 21.41 -28.17 -50.89
C PRO A 23 21.25 -29.07 -49.65
N ALA A 24 20.28 -29.96 -49.78
CA ALA A 24 19.78 -30.91 -48.79
C ALA A 24 20.53 -32.27 -48.81
N ARG A 25 20.01 -33.19 -47.97
CA ARG A 25 20.07 -34.69 -48.04
C ARG A 25 21.32 -35.35 -47.40
N LYS A 26 21.25 -36.48 -46.64
CA LYS A 26 20.18 -37.44 -46.24
C LYS A 26 20.78 -38.46 -45.19
N PRO A 27 20.17 -39.63 -44.83
CA PRO A 27 19.89 -40.03 -43.44
C PRO A 27 20.53 -41.39 -43.02
N ALA A 28 20.00 -42.02 -41.95
CA ALA A 28 20.14 -43.41 -41.45
C ALA A 28 21.06 -43.55 -40.21
N ALA A 29 20.84 -44.39 -39.19
CA ALA A 29 19.82 -45.40 -38.86
C ALA A 29 19.86 -45.61 -37.32
N ARG A 30 18.74 -45.60 -36.60
CA ARG A 30 18.01 -46.77 -36.03
C ARG A 30 18.87 -47.83 -35.30
N ALA A 31 18.79 -47.85 -33.97
CA ALA A 31 18.81 -49.07 -33.15
C ALA A 31 18.06 -48.82 -31.81
N LYS A 32 16.80 -49.26 -31.72
CA LYS A 32 16.31 -50.34 -30.84
C LYS A 32 16.37 -50.05 -29.32
N SER A 33 15.25 -49.58 -28.76
CA SER A 33 14.82 -49.94 -27.39
C SER A 33 14.37 -51.41 -27.38
N PRO A 34 14.45 -52.16 -26.25
CA PRO A 34 13.48 -51.99 -25.16
C PRO A 34 13.97 -52.34 -23.74
N ALA A 35 13.55 -51.58 -22.73
CA ALA A 35 13.22 -52.13 -21.40
C ALA A 35 12.38 -51.12 -20.62
N ARG A 36 11.17 -51.54 -20.25
CA ARG A 36 10.13 -50.78 -19.57
C ARG A 36 10.02 -51.31 -18.14
N LYS A 37 10.15 -50.45 -17.12
CA LYS A 37 9.50 -50.46 -15.78
C LYS A 37 10.24 -49.53 -14.80
N PRO A 38 9.58 -49.02 -13.75
CA PRO A 38 8.41 -48.15 -13.75
C PRO A 38 8.74 -46.76 -13.16
N ALA A 39 7.89 -45.79 -13.47
CA ALA A 39 7.97 -44.44 -12.96
C ALA A 39 7.94 -44.40 -11.42
N ALA A 40 9.08 -44.09 -10.80
CA ALA A 40 9.12 -43.58 -9.44
C ALA A 40 8.56 -42.16 -9.46
N ARG A 41 7.25 -42.07 -9.19
CA ARG A 41 6.52 -40.83 -8.93
C ARG A 41 7.13 -40.17 -7.69
N ALA A 42 8.13 -39.33 -7.90
CA ALA A 42 8.59 -38.38 -6.91
C ALA A 42 7.41 -37.45 -6.59
N LYS A 43 6.70 -37.74 -5.50
CA LYS A 43 5.76 -36.81 -4.88
C LYS A 43 6.58 -35.61 -4.42
N SER A 44 6.69 -34.60 -5.29
CA SER A 44 6.98 -33.24 -4.86
C SER A 44 5.92 -32.88 -3.81
N PRO A 45 6.27 -32.58 -2.55
CA PRO A 45 5.34 -31.92 -1.67
C PRO A 45 5.19 -30.52 -2.23
N ARG A 46 4.19 -30.34 -3.10
CA ARG A 46 3.60 -29.05 -3.41
C ARG A 46 3.05 -28.53 -2.09
N ARG A 47 3.92 -27.91 -1.28
CA ARG A 47 3.55 -27.02 -0.20
C ARG A 47 2.75 -25.91 -0.88
N LYS A 48 1.43 -26.10 -0.95
CA LYS A 48 0.49 -25.01 -1.18
C LYS A 48 0.83 -24.00 -0.09
N ALA A 49 1.47 -22.90 -0.47
CA ALA A 49 1.49 -21.71 0.33
C ALA A 49 0.03 -21.40 0.65
N LYS A 50 -0.36 -21.65 1.90
CA LYS A 50 -1.65 -21.29 2.47
C LYS A 50 -1.58 -19.78 2.74
N ASN A 51 -1.36 -18.99 1.69
CA ASN A 51 -1.30 -17.54 1.76
C ASN A 51 -2.74 -17.01 1.67
N GLY A 52 -3.17 -16.33 2.72
CA GLY A 52 -4.06 -15.17 2.62
C GLY A 52 -5.58 -15.37 2.72
N ASN A 53 -6.11 -16.58 2.92
CA ASN A 53 -7.58 -16.76 2.93
C ASN A 53 -8.21 -17.03 4.30
N GLY A 54 -7.43 -17.06 5.39
CA GLY A 54 -7.94 -17.37 6.72
C GLY A 54 -8.90 -16.31 7.26
N ILE A 55 -8.53 -15.03 7.13
CA ILE A 55 -9.27 -13.91 7.73
C ILE A 55 -10.52 -13.56 6.91
N ALA A 56 -10.42 -13.63 5.58
CA ALA A 56 -11.57 -13.44 4.68
C ALA A 56 -12.67 -14.50 4.89
N HIS A 57 -12.29 -15.74 5.22
CA HIS A 57 -13.24 -16.81 5.54
C HIS A 57 -13.93 -16.61 6.90
N THR A 58 -13.25 -16.00 7.89
CA THR A 58 -13.84 -15.66 9.19
C THR A 58 -14.95 -14.62 9.09
N LEU A 59 -14.82 -13.65 8.17
CA LEU A 59 -15.89 -12.66 7.89
C LEU A 59 -17.14 -13.27 7.22
N GLN A 60 -17.05 -14.50 6.72
CA GLN A 60 -18.14 -15.21 6.04
C GLN A 60 -18.90 -16.20 6.96
N THR A 61 -18.32 -16.56 8.10
CA THR A 61 -19.04 -17.33 9.12
C THR A 61 -20.01 -16.38 9.82
N GLY A 62 -21.32 -16.63 9.74
CA GLY A 62 -22.40 -15.77 10.26
C GLY A 62 -22.45 -15.63 11.78
N ARG A 63 -21.31 -15.33 12.41
CA ARG A 63 -21.15 -14.99 13.81
C ARG A 63 -21.43 -13.50 13.97
N GLU A 64 -22.22 -13.13 14.97
CA GLU A 64 -22.39 -11.71 15.31
C GLU A 64 -21.05 -11.17 15.82
N HIS A 65 -20.38 -10.41 14.96
CA HIS A 65 -19.19 -9.66 15.34
C HIS A 65 -19.61 -8.32 15.93
N SER A 66 -18.93 -7.90 16.99
CA SER A 66 -19.04 -6.49 17.39
C SER A 66 -18.58 -5.59 16.24
N LEU A 67 -19.11 -4.37 16.16
CA LEU A 67 -18.71 -3.40 15.12
C LEU A 67 -17.19 -3.24 15.04
N VAL A 68 -16.51 -3.26 16.20
CA VAL A 68 -15.06 -3.14 16.33
C VAL A 68 -14.34 -4.35 15.74
N GLU A 69 -14.78 -5.57 16.06
CA GLU A 69 -14.22 -6.79 15.47
C GLU A 69 -14.40 -6.84 13.94
N PHE A 70 -15.59 -6.48 13.47
CA PHE A 70 -15.87 -6.43 12.03
C PHE A 70 -14.96 -5.41 11.32
N LEU A 71 -14.82 -4.21 11.90
CA LEU A 71 -13.92 -3.18 11.40
C LEU A 71 -12.46 -3.67 11.40
N MET A 72 -11.99 -4.30 12.48
CA MET A 72 -10.63 -4.86 12.54
C MET A 72 -10.38 -5.88 11.43
N LEU A 73 -11.26 -6.87 11.29
CA LEU A 73 -11.12 -7.93 10.28
C LEU A 73 -11.16 -7.33 8.87
N ARG A 74 -12.07 -6.40 8.60
CA ARG A 74 -12.16 -5.73 7.31
C ARG A 74 -10.91 -4.94 6.99
N VAL A 75 -10.39 -4.18 7.95
CA VAL A 75 -9.16 -3.41 7.80
C VAL A 75 -8.00 -4.36 7.50
N MET A 76 -7.81 -5.43 8.28
CA MET A 76 -6.72 -6.39 8.06
C MET A 76 -6.76 -7.05 6.68
N VAL A 77 -7.94 -7.49 6.23
CA VAL A 77 -8.13 -8.07 4.88
C VAL A 77 -7.79 -7.07 3.78
N ILE A 78 -8.24 -5.82 3.93
CA ILE A 78 -7.99 -4.73 2.97
C ILE A 78 -6.49 -4.47 2.82
N PHE A 79 -5.72 -4.50 3.91
CA PHE A 79 -4.26 -4.31 3.87
C PHE A 79 -3.52 -5.50 3.23
N GLU A 80 -4.01 -6.72 3.44
CA GLU A 80 -3.42 -7.94 2.88
C GLU A 80 -3.63 -8.04 1.36
N GLU A 81 -4.83 -7.69 0.88
CA GLU A 81 -5.20 -7.79 -0.53
C GLU A 81 -4.75 -6.57 -1.38
N GLY A 82 -4.77 -5.36 -0.82
CA GLY A 82 -4.68 -4.12 -1.60
C GLY A 82 -3.29 -3.56 -1.86
N SER A 83 -2.23 -4.01 -1.20
CA SER A 83 -0.94 -3.27 -1.24
C SER A 83 0.06 -3.77 -2.30
N ASN A 84 -0.39 -4.55 -3.28
CA ASN A 84 0.47 -5.08 -4.33
C ASN A 84 0.37 -4.25 -5.63
N VAL A 85 1.32 -3.34 -5.83
CA VAL A 85 1.42 -2.59 -7.10
C VAL A 85 1.59 -3.56 -8.29
N PRO A 86 0.76 -3.45 -9.35
CA PRO A 86 0.86 -4.29 -10.54
C PRO A 86 2.25 -4.19 -11.20
N PRO A 87 2.80 -5.31 -11.72
CA PRO A 87 4.03 -5.29 -12.51
C PRO A 87 3.92 -4.31 -13.68
N GLY A 88 4.97 -3.52 -13.92
CA GLY A 88 5.01 -2.52 -15.00
C GLY A 88 4.40 -1.16 -14.66
N SER A 89 3.93 -0.94 -13.42
CA SER A 89 3.54 0.39 -12.95
C SER A 89 4.74 1.36 -12.97
N PRO A 90 4.54 2.66 -13.28
CA PRO A 90 5.61 3.65 -13.21
C PRO A 90 6.24 3.71 -11.82
N PRO A 91 7.53 4.07 -11.69
CA PRO A 91 8.12 4.32 -10.39
C PRO A 91 7.41 5.49 -9.70
N ALA A 92 7.22 5.39 -8.38
CA ALA A 92 6.73 6.52 -7.62
C ALA A 92 7.80 7.63 -7.53
N PRO A 93 7.37 8.91 -7.39
CA PRO A 93 8.27 10.01 -7.14
C PRO A 93 9.10 9.76 -5.87
N GLN A 94 10.42 9.89 -5.97
CA GLN A 94 11.32 9.75 -4.81
C GLN A 94 11.35 11.01 -3.93
N THR A 95 10.85 12.14 -4.45
CA THR A 95 10.80 13.44 -3.80
C THR A 95 9.43 14.09 -4.02
N GLY A 96 9.13 15.14 -3.25
CA GLY A 96 7.89 15.91 -3.35
C GLY A 96 6.77 15.43 -2.43
N TRP A 97 5.55 15.88 -2.69
CA TRP A 97 4.40 15.73 -1.79
C TRP A 97 4.06 14.26 -1.47
N TYR A 98 4.13 13.38 -2.47
CA TYR A 98 3.85 11.95 -2.26
C TYR A 98 4.90 11.31 -1.36
N ALA A 99 6.18 11.57 -1.62
CA ALA A 99 7.27 11.05 -0.82
C ALA A 99 7.26 11.58 0.62
N ALA A 100 6.84 12.83 0.82
CA ALA A 100 6.69 13.43 2.14
C ALA A 100 5.44 12.95 2.88
N SER A 101 4.43 12.39 2.19
CA SER A 101 3.13 12.08 2.80
C SER A 101 3.22 11.10 3.96
N SER A 102 4.15 10.13 3.95
CA SER A 102 4.33 9.20 5.07
C SER A 102 4.91 9.85 6.34
N SER A 103 5.51 11.04 6.23
CA SER A 103 6.02 11.79 7.39
C SER A 103 4.92 12.32 8.32
N THR A 104 3.67 12.33 7.87
CA THR A 104 2.50 12.70 8.71
C THR A 104 2.35 11.80 9.93
N PHE A 105 2.75 10.54 9.85
CA PHE A 105 2.81 9.65 11.01
C PHE A 105 3.84 10.16 12.03
N ALA A 106 5.07 10.47 11.60
CA ALA A 106 6.08 11.03 12.50
C ALA A 106 5.63 12.37 13.10
N LEU A 107 4.96 13.22 12.32
CA LEU A 107 4.39 14.49 12.82
C LEU A 107 3.31 14.25 13.87
N LEU A 108 2.43 13.26 13.70
CA LEU A 108 1.48 12.86 14.74
C LEU A 108 2.20 12.38 16.01
N GLY A 109 3.25 11.57 15.86
CA GLY A 109 4.05 11.11 17.00
C GLY A 109 4.71 12.26 17.75
N LEU A 110 5.27 13.24 17.03
CA LEU A 110 5.84 14.44 17.63
C LEU A 110 4.78 15.31 18.31
N PHE A 111 3.61 15.46 17.68
CA PHE A 111 2.46 16.14 18.27
C PHE A 111 2.02 15.46 19.57
N ALA A 112 1.93 14.13 19.58
CA ALA A 112 1.60 13.34 20.77
C ALA A 112 2.58 13.61 21.92
N MET A 113 3.89 13.63 21.63
CA MET A 113 4.94 13.86 22.62
C MET A 113 5.00 15.30 23.14
N THR A 114 4.73 16.28 22.30
CA THR A 114 4.90 17.71 22.66
C THR A 114 3.68 18.34 23.31
N ARG A 115 2.49 17.77 23.09
CA ARG A 115 1.22 18.37 23.56
C ARG A 115 0.55 17.62 24.69
N PHE A 116 0.94 16.38 24.96
CA PHE A 116 0.29 15.57 25.99
C PHE A 116 1.34 14.94 26.91
N THR A 117 1.10 15.06 28.22
CA THR A 117 1.86 14.39 29.27
C THR A 117 1.01 13.31 29.93
N CYS A 118 1.64 12.39 30.65
CA CYS A 118 0.93 11.50 31.57
C CYS A 118 0.34 12.35 32.72
N PRO A 119 -0.91 12.14 33.17
CA PRO A 119 -1.79 10.99 32.93
C PRO A 119 -2.83 11.16 31.82
N VAL A 120 -2.82 12.28 31.10
CA VAL A 120 -3.87 12.67 30.13
C VAL A 120 -4.01 11.67 29.00
N PHE A 121 -2.86 11.16 28.55
CA PHE A 121 -2.76 10.21 27.46
C PHE A 121 -1.79 9.08 27.82
N PRO A 122 -2.26 8.04 28.55
CA PRO A 122 -1.41 6.91 28.88
C PRO A 122 -0.96 6.22 27.58
N GLY A 123 0.35 6.08 27.42
CA GLY A 123 0.94 5.49 26.22
C GLY A 123 1.19 6.45 25.04
N HIS A 124 1.17 7.77 25.22
CA HIS A 124 1.57 8.73 24.15
C HIS A 124 2.98 8.46 23.61
N GLN A 125 3.91 8.03 24.48
CA GLN A 125 5.25 7.59 24.09
C GLN A 125 5.23 6.37 23.17
N VAL A 126 4.38 5.38 23.50
CA VAL A 126 4.20 4.17 22.68
C VAL A 126 3.64 4.54 21.32
N GLU A 127 2.63 5.42 21.29
CA GLU A 127 2.08 5.94 20.04
C GLU A 127 3.12 6.67 19.20
N ALA A 128 3.95 7.52 19.81
CA ALA A 128 5.00 8.24 19.11
C ALA A 128 6.03 7.29 18.48
N VAL A 129 6.43 6.24 19.21
CA VAL A 129 7.33 5.20 18.70
C VAL A 129 6.68 4.45 17.53
N ILE A 130 5.44 3.98 17.69
CA ILE A 130 4.71 3.27 16.63
C ILE A 130 4.59 4.15 15.38
N CYS A 131 4.23 5.42 15.55
CA CYS A 131 4.07 6.36 14.44
C CYS A 131 5.40 6.69 13.76
N GLY A 132 6.49 6.83 14.51
CA GLY A 132 7.84 7.01 13.96
C GLY A 132 8.27 5.82 13.12
N ILE A 133 8.10 4.60 13.63
CA ILE A 133 8.40 3.37 12.88
C ILE A 133 7.50 3.26 11.64
N GLN A 134 6.20 3.56 11.76
CA GLN A 134 5.25 3.55 10.64
C GLN A 134 5.68 4.53 9.54
N SER A 135 6.14 5.73 9.89
CA SER A 135 6.65 6.71 8.92
C SER A 135 7.81 6.15 8.10
N ILE A 136 8.77 5.48 8.76
CA ILE A 136 9.95 4.90 8.11
C ILE A 136 9.54 3.72 7.23
N CYS A 137 8.72 2.80 7.75
CA CYS A 137 8.30 1.62 7.01
C CYS A 137 7.43 1.97 5.80
N SER A 138 6.49 2.91 5.95
CA SER A 138 5.67 3.42 4.85
C SER A 138 6.51 4.11 3.80
N TRP A 139 7.47 4.97 4.17
CA TRP A 139 8.39 5.55 3.19
C TRP A 139 9.22 4.50 2.46
N GLY A 140 9.77 3.52 3.19
CA GLY A 140 10.52 2.41 2.63
C GLY A 140 9.72 1.58 1.63
N ASN A 141 8.44 1.36 1.93
CA ASN A 141 7.51 0.64 1.06
C ASN A 141 7.10 1.48 -0.17
N ASP A 142 6.56 2.66 0.08
CA ASP A 142 5.84 3.47 -0.91
C ASP A 142 6.74 4.34 -1.78
N VAL A 143 7.96 4.64 -1.34
CA VAL A 143 8.89 5.50 -2.05
C VAL A 143 10.09 4.69 -2.49
N HIS A 144 10.86 4.17 -1.54
CA HIS A 144 12.14 3.53 -1.82
C HIS A 144 11.99 2.23 -2.63
N SER A 145 10.99 1.40 -2.30
CA SER A 145 10.78 0.09 -2.94
C SER A 145 9.52 0.00 -3.79
N PHE A 146 8.99 1.14 -4.21
CA PHE A 146 7.76 1.21 -4.98
C PHE A 146 7.82 0.35 -6.24
N GLY A 147 6.77 -0.45 -6.48
CA GLY A 147 6.68 -1.34 -7.65
C GLY A 147 7.68 -2.50 -7.67
N ARG A 148 8.53 -2.66 -6.65
CA ARG A 148 9.56 -3.72 -6.59
C ARG A 148 9.27 -4.71 -5.44
N PRO A 149 9.65 -5.99 -5.57
CA PRO A 149 9.64 -6.91 -4.43
C PRO A 149 10.60 -6.41 -3.33
N SER A 150 10.14 -6.36 -2.08
CA SER A 150 10.91 -5.79 -0.98
C SER A 150 10.39 -6.26 0.37
N LYS A 151 11.28 -6.37 1.35
CA LYS A 151 10.92 -6.64 2.76
C LYS A 151 10.18 -5.46 3.40
N TRP A 152 10.36 -4.24 2.86
CA TRP A 152 9.66 -3.04 3.32
C TRP A 152 8.13 -3.19 3.25
N LYS A 153 7.61 -3.89 2.23
CA LYS A 153 6.17 -4.20 2.11
C LYS A 153 5.63 -4.97 3.31
N ASN A 154 6.37 -5.99 3.75
CA ASN A 154 5.96 -6.81 4.89
C ASN A 154 6.10 -6.04 6.20
N ALA A 155 7.17 -5.24 6.34
CA ALA A 155 7.39 -4.40 7.51
C ALA A 155 6.28 -3.35 7.65
N ASP A 156 5.95 -2.63 6.57
CA ASP A 156 4.90 -1.63 6.56
C ASP A 156 3.52 -2.21 6.90
N ARG A 157 3.15 -3.35 6.29
CA ARG A 157 1.89 -4.06 6.65
C ARG A 157 1.83 -4.47 8.11
N LEU A 158 2.94 -4.97 8.65
CA LEU A 158 3.02 -5.40 10.05
C LEU A 158 2.85 -4.20 10.99
N VAL A 159 3.61 -3.13 10.76
CA VAL A 159 3.56 -1.93 11.61
C VAL A 159 2.21 -1.23 11.48
N ALA A 160 1.62 -1.18 10.29
CA ALA A 160 0.28 -0.65 10.08
C ALA A 160 -0.77 -1.46 10.86
N SER A 161 -0.65 -2.79 10.85
CA SER A 161 -1.52 -3.68 11.63
C SER A 161 -1.37 -3.46 13.13
N VAL A 162 -0.14 -3.29 13.62
CA VAL A 162 0.13 -2.96 15.03
C VAL A 162 -0.44 -1.59 15.39
N ASN A 163 -0.27 -0.58 14.53
CA ASN A 163 -0.82 0.75 14.74
C ASN A 163 -2.36 0.72 14.80
N ILE A 164 -3.00 0.01 13.86
CA ILE A 164 -4.46 -0.16 13.88
C ILE A 164 -4.90 -0.87 15.16
N MET A 165 -4.24 -1.96 15.56
CA MET A 165 -4.54 -2.65 16.82
C MET A 165 -4.40 -1.70 18.01
N TRP A 166 -3.33 -0.91 18.07
CA TRP A 166 -3.12 0.09 19.10
C TRP A 166 -4.27 1.13 19.15
N GLN A 167 -4.70 1.64 17.99
CA GLN A 167 -5.84 2.56 17.92
C GLN A 167 -7.16 1.90 18.35
N MET A 168 -7.36 0.61 18.05
CA MET A 168 -8.56 -0.14 18.44
C MET A 168 -8.57 -0.45 19.95
N CYS A 169 -7.42 -0.79 20.54
CA CYS A 169 -7.31 -0.99 21.98
C CYS A 169 -7.75 0.26 22.77
N LYS A 170 -7.53 1.47 22.23
CA LYS A 170 -8.01 2.71 22.85
C LYS A 170 -9.53 2.80 22.90
N LEU A 171 -10.26 2.26 21.92
CA LEU A 171 -11.73 2.24 21.97
C LEU A 171 -12.25 1.41 23.15
N ILE A 172 -11.49 0.40 23.56
CA ILE A 172 -11.87 -0.50 24.64
C ILE A 172 -11.40 0.08 25.99
N TRP A 173 -10.18 0.58 26.03
CA TRP A 173 -9.52 0.99 27.26
C TRP A 173 -9.84 2.42 27.71
N LEU A 174 -10.10 3.33 26.77
CA LEU A 174 -10.35 4.73 27.09
C LEU A 174 -11.83 5.03 27.07
N GLU A 175 -12.32 5.64 28.15
CA GLU A 175 -13.67 6.19 28.18
C GLU A 175 -13.74 7.41 27.24
N MET A 176 -14.62 7.32 26.24
CA MET A 176 -14.78 8.32 25.18
C MET A 176 -16.15 8.96 25.22
N THR A 177 -16.20 10.27 24.97
CA THR A 177 -17.46 10.98 24.74
C THR A 177 -17.99 10.71 23.33
N LEU A 178 -19.27 11.03 23.09
CA LEU A 178 -19.86 10.92 21.75
C LEU A 178 -19.05 11.71 20.70
N LEU A 179 -18.55 12.89 21.04
CA LEU A 179 -17.72 13.70 20.14
C LEU A 179 -16.38 12.99 19.82
N GLU A 180 -15.73 12.39 20.82
CA GLU A 180 -14.51 11.59 20.61
C GLU A 180 -14.78 10.42 19.66
N TYR A 181 -15.89 9.69 19.84
CA TYR A 181 -16.30 8.61 18.93
C TYR A 181 -16.56 9.10 17.51
N VAL A 182 -17.26 10.22 17.34
CA VAL A 182 -17.57 10.79 16.02
C VAL A 182 -16.28 11.16 15.28
N VAL A 183 -15.33 11.82 15.95
CA VAL A 183 -14.06 12.21 15.34
C VAL A 183 -13.24 10.97 14.99
N TRP A 184 -13.16 9.98 15.89
CA TRP A 184 -12.38 8.78 15.69
C TRP A 184 -12.96 7.90 14.57
N ILE A 185 -14.25 7.54 14.66
CA ILE A 185 -14.93 6.66 13.68
C ILE A 185 -15.06 7.37 12.34
N GLY A 186 -15.46 8.65 12.35
CA GLY A 186 -15.57 9.47 11.14
C GLY A 186 -14.23 9.57 10.41
N GLY A 187 -13.14 9.83 11.14
CA GLY A 187 -11.79 9.85 10.59
C GLY A 187 -11.36 8.53 9.97
N LEU A 188 -11.62 7.40 10.66
CA LEU A 188 -11.35 6.07 10.12
C LEU A 188 -12.15 5.79 8.84
N CYS A 189 -13.43 6.12 8.81
CA CYS A 189 -14.29 5.96 7.62
C CYS A 189 -13.76 6.76 6.42
N VAL A 190 -13.35 8.02 6.63
CA VAL A 190 -12.76 8.84 5.55
C VAL A 190 -11.43 8.24 5.09
N ALA A 191 -10.57 7.81 6.01
CA ALA A 191 -9.29 7.17 5.65
C ALA A 191 -9.50 5.90 4.81
N LEU A 192 -10.46 5.04 5.20
CA LEU A 192 -10.81 3.84 4.44
C LEU A 192 -11.40 4.17 3.07
N ALA A 193 -12.23 5.21 2.96
CA ALA A 193 -12.75 5.66 1.68
C ALA A 193 -11.63 6.13 0.74
N CYS A 194 -10.65 6.89 1.25
CA CYS A 194 -9.47 7.31 0.50
C CYS A 194 -8.64 6.10 0.03
N PHE A 195 -8.37 5.16 0.94
CA PHE A 195 -7.65 3.93 0.62
C PHE A 195 -8.35 3.12 -0.48
N GLN A 196 -9.64 2.81 -0.29
CA GLN A 196 -10.42 2.06 -1.27
C GLN A 196 -10.48 2.74 -2.63
N ARG A 197 -10.57 4.08 -2.66
CA ARG A 197 -10.55 4.85 -3.90
C ARG A 197 -9.20 4.77 -4.60
N GLY A 198 -8.10 4.87 -3.87
CA GLY A 198 -6.76 4.63 -4.40
C GLY A 198 -6.65 3.23 -5.00
N GLN A 199 -7.06 2.21 -4.24
CA GLN A 199 -6.98 0.82 -4.70
C GLN A 199 -7.80 0.52 -5.94
N LYS A 200 -9.01 1.10 -6.07
CA LYS A 200 -9.83 0.93 -7.28
C LYS A 200 -9.16 1.48 -8.54
N LEU A 201 -8.35 2.54 -8.42
CA LEU A 201 -7.61 3.11 -9.55
C LEU A 201 -6.44 2.22 -9.98
N LEU A 202 -5.78 1.57 -9.02
CA LEU A 202 -4.64 0.70 -9.28
C LEU A 202 -5.05 -0.71 -9.73
N HIS A 203 -6.14 -1.23 -9.17
CA HIS A 203 -6.65 -2.58 -9.38
C HIS A 203 -7.96 -2.61 -10.18
N SER A 204 -8.21 -1.60 -11.01
CA SER A 204 -9.35 -1.66 -11.93
C SER A 204 -9.25 -3.00 -12.70
N ARG A 205 -10.35 -3.77 -12.74
CA ARG A 205 -10.41 -5.16 -13.27
C ARG A 205 -9.98 -5.32 -14.73
N SER A 206 -9.52 -4.26 -15.37
CA SER A 206 -9.01 -4.25 -16.72
C SER A 206 -7.65 -4.96 -16.75
N PRO A 207 -7.41 -5.86 -17.71
CA PRO A 207 -6.09 -6.48 -17.91
C PRO A 207 -5.02 -5.49 -18.40
N LYS A 208 -5.37 -4.21 -18.60
CA LYS A 208 -4.48 -3.18 -19.10
C LYS A 208 -3.69 -2.56 -17.94
N PRO A 209 -2.40 -2.23 -18.16
CA PRO A 209 -1.64 -1.46 -17.18
C PRO A 209 -2.32 -0.12 -16.88
N PRO A 210 -2.23 0.40 -15.65
CA PRO A 210 -2.84 1.67 -15.28
C PRO A 210 -2.30 2.81 -16.16
N THR A 211 -3.19 3.71 -16.59
CA THR A 211 -2.75 4.87 -17.36
C THR A 211 -1.94 5.83 -16.48
N LYS A 212 -1.13 6.71 -17.07
CA LYS A 212 -0.40 7.75 -16.31
C LYS A 212 -1.33 8.59 -15.42
N ARG A 213 -2.55 8.87 -15.91
CA ARG A 213 -3.57 9.62 -15.18
C ARG A 213 -4.10 8.83 -13.98
N ASP A 214 -4.41 7.55 -14.17
CA ASP A 214 -4.89 6.67 -13.08
C ASP A 214 -3.81 6.49 -12.01
N PHE A 215 -2.56 6.34 -12.45
CA PHE A 215 -1.41 6.24 -11.55
C PHE A 215 -1.21 7.53 -10.74
N SER A 216 -1.25 8.70 -11.38
CA SER A 216 -1.17 9.98 -10.66
C SER A 216 -2.32 10.17 -9.68
N ALA A 217 -3.53 9.74 -10.06
CA ALA A 217 -4.69 9.79 -9.17
C ALA A 217 -4.54 8.80 -8.00
N PHE A 218 -3.99 7.60 -8.22
CA PHE A 218 -3.65 6.65 -7.17
C PHE A 218 -2.69 7.29 -6.15
N LEU A 219 -1.58 7.85 -6.62
CA LEU A 219 -0.60 8.50 -5.74
C LEU A 219 -1.24 9.61 -4.91
N TRP A 220 -2.15 10.38 -5.52
CA TRP A 220 -2.89 11.44 -4.82
C TRP A 220 -3.76 10.87 -3.69
N TRP A 221 -4.61 9.89 -4.00
CA TRP A 221 -5.49 9.28 -3.00
C TRP A 221 -4.72 8.55 -1.89
N HIS A 222 -3.59 7.94 -2.24
CA HIS A 222 -2.70 7.28 -1.28
C HIS A 222 -2.02 8.28 -0.35
N ALA A 223 -1.52 9.41 -0.86
CA ALA A 223 -1.00 10.48 0.00
C ALA A 223 -2.08 11.12 0.87
N VAL A 224 -3.28 11.34 0.33
CA VAL A 224 -4.42 11.83 1.12
C VAL A 224 -4.74 10.85 2.24
N TRP A 225 -4.71 9.54 1.97
CA TRP A 225 -4.88 8.51 3.01
C TRP A 225 -3.81 8.62 4.11
N HIS A 226 -2.53 8.81 3.75
CA HIS A 226 -1.45 9.09 4.71
C HIS A 226 -1.67 10.37 5.53
N CYS A 227 -2.36 11.37 5.01
CA CYS A 227 -2.65 12.60 5.75
C CYS A 227 -3.87 12.48 6.65
N VAL A 228 -4.95 11.87 6.15
CA VAL A 228 -6.24 11.79 6.85
C VAL A 228 -6.13 10.95 8.10
N LEU A 229 -5.47 9.79 8.04
CA LEU A 229 -5.41 8.86 9.18
C LEU A 229 -4.70 9.50 10.40
N PRO A 230 -3.49 10.10 10.26
CA PRO A 230 -2.82 10.74 11.38
C PRO A 230 -3.50 12.04 11.81
N PHE A 231 -4.10 12.79 10.87
CA PHE A 231 -4.85 14.00 11.22
C PHE A 231 -6.08 13.69 12.06
N ALA A 232 -6.85 12.66 11.70
CA ALA A 232 -7.99 12.21 12.48
C ALA A 232 -7.59 11.78 13.89
N ALA A 233 -6.50 11.02 14.02
CA ALA A 233 -5.95 10.64 15.32
C ALA A 233 -5.53 11.87 16.13
N GLY A 234 -4.81 12.82 15.53
CA GLY A 234 -4.41 14.08 16.18
C GLY A 234 -5.61 14.94 16.60
N ALA A 235 -6.65 15.02 15.76
CA ALA A 235 -7.89 15.73 16.08
C ALA A 235 -8.62 15.09 17.26
N TRP A 236 -8.68 13.76 17.31
CA TRP A 236 -9.24 13.04 18.46
C TRP A 236 -8.41 13.28 19.73
N MET A 237 -7.08 13.21 19.66
CA MET A 237 -6.19 13.52 20.80
C MET A 237 -6.41 14.96 21.30
N TRP A 238 -6.58 15.91 20.39
CA TRP A 238 -6.87 17.31 20.70
C TRP A 238 -8.21 17.47 21.43
N VAL A 239 -9.28 16.87 20.90
CA VAL A 239 -10.62 16.89 21.53
C VAL A 239 -10.56 16.30 22.94
N ARG A 240 -9.88 15.15 23.09
CA ARG A 240 -9.70 14.51 24.39
C ARG A 240 -8.91 15.39 25.35
N GLY A 241 -7.79 15.96 24.90
CA GLY A 241 -6.98 16.88 25.71
C GLY A 241 -7.76 18.10 26.17
N ARG A 242 -8.60 18.68 25.31
CA ARG A 242 -9.51 19.77 25.67
C ARG A 242 -10.51 19.35 26.75
N ARG A 243 -11.13 18.17 26.61
CA ARG A 243 -12.08 17.65 27.60
C ARG A 243 -11.42 17.43 28.96
N LEU A 244 -10.21 16.90 28.98
CA LEU A 244 -9.49 16.58 30.22
C LEU A 244 -8.77 17.79 30.84
N GLY A 245 -8.94 19.01 30.28
CA GLY A 245 -8.34 20.23 30.81
C GLY A 245 -6.85 20.40 30.47
N CYS A 246 -6.35 19.65 29.50
CA CYS A 246 -4.93 19.62 29.11
C CYS A 246 -4.68 20.29 27.75
N GLY A 247 -5.71 20.93 27.20
CA GLY A 247 -5.69 21.58 25.90
C GLY A 247 -4.96 22.92 25.91
N CYS A 248 -3.63 22.87 25.83
CA CYS A 248 -2.75 23.88 25.24
C CYS A 248 -2.83 25.32 25.79
N VAL A 249 -1.96 25.64 26.76
CA VAL A 249 -1.07 26.82 26.68
C VAL A 249 0.30 26.55 27.35
N ASP A 250 0.38 25.70 28.39
CA ASP A 250 1.61 25.63 29.20
C ASP A 250 2.20 24.23 29.39
N ALA A 251 2.65 23.56 28.31
CA ALA A 251 3.47 22.35 28.46
C ALA A 251 4.83 22.61 29.15
N VAL A 252 5.19 23.89 29.39
CA VAL A 252 6.33 24.31 30.21
C VAL A 252 5.94 24.52 31.68
N VAL A 253 4.66 24.61 32.02
CA VAL A 253 4.16 24.95 33.37
C VAL A 253 3.13 23.96 33.91
N CYS A 254 3.22 22.69 33.55
CA CYS A 254 2.76 21.64 34.47
C CYS A 254 3.94 21.28 35.37
N ARG A 255 4.27 22.16 36.33
CA ARG A 255 5.12 21.79 37.46
C ARG A 255 4.35 20.76 38.28
N PHE A 256 4.99 19.61 38.49
CA PHE A 256 4.64 18.66 39.54
C PHE A 256 4.64 19.35 40.91
#